data_AF-A0A3B8MYF4-F1
#
_entry.id   AF-A0A3B8MYF4-F1
#
_cell.length_a   1.000
_cell.length_b   1.000
_cell.length_c   1.000
_cell.angle_alpha   90.00
_cell.angle_beta   90.00
_cell.angle_gamma   90.00
#
_symmetry.space_group_name_H-M   'P 1'
#
loop_
_entity.id
_entity.type
_entity.pdbx_description
1 polymer ?
#
loop_
_entity_poly.entity_id
_entity_poly.type
_entity_poly.pdbx_seq_one_letter_code
_entity_poly.pdbx_strand_id
1 'polypeptide(L)' 'MAYEIQELAENKLIILYILNRINMPITDEQISKIILDNKLMNYFYLRQYLDELIETG' A
#
# COMPACT_ATOMS: atom_id res chain seq x y z
N MET A 1 13.54 4.79 14.60
CA MET A 1 14.62 4.70 13.59
C MET A 1 14.58 3.38 12.83
N ALA A 2 15.26 2.29 13.25
CA ALA A 2 15.30 1.06 12.44
C ALA A 2 13.93 0.37 12.28
N TYR A 3 13.14 0.32 13.36
CA TYR A 3 11.80 -0.27 13.35
C TYR A 3 10.81 0.48 12.43
N GLU A 4 10.83 1.81 12.44
CA GLU A 4 9.96 2.63 11.59
C GLU A 4 10.29 2.46 10.09
N ILE A 5 11.58 2.32 9.75
CA ILE A 5 12.03 2.05 8.38
C ILE A 5 11.58 0.67 7.93
N GLN A 6 11.62 -0.33 8.83
CA GLN A 6 11.16 -1.67 8.55
C GLN A 6 9.64 -1.71 8.31
N GLU A 7 8.84 -1.09 9.19
CA GLU A 7 7.39 -1.02 9.05
C GLU A 7 6.98 -0.31 7.74
N LEU A 8 7.66 0.78 7.39
CA LEU A 8 7.47 1.47 6.11
C LEU A 8 7.73 0.54 4.91
N ALA A 9 8.84 -0.19 4.94
CA ALA A 9 9.21 -1.09 3.86
C ALA A 9 8.22 -2.26 3.73
N GLU A 10 7.79 -2.85 4.85
CA GLU A 10 6.81 -3.94 4.90
C GLU A 10 5.47 -3.48 4.31
N ASN A 11 4.97 -2.31 4.70
CA ASN A 11 3.70 -1.78 4.19
C ASN A 11 3.74 -1.53 2.68
N LYS A 12 4.84 -0.96 2.16
CA LYS A 12 5.02 -0.78 0.71
C LYS A 12 5.06 -2.11 -0.04
N LEU A 13 5.74 -3.12 0.52
CA LEU A 13 5.77 -4.46 -0.06
C LEU A 13 4.39 -5.12 -0.10
N ILE A 14 3.58 -4.92 0.94
CA ILE A 14 2.18 -5.40 0.97
C ILE A 14 1.38 -4.77 -0.18
N ILE A 15 1.48 -3.45 -0.36
CA ILE A 15 0.78 -2.73 -1.45
C ILE A 15 1.21 -3.29 -2.81
N LEU A 16 2.53 -3.37 -3.07
CA LEU A 16 3.08 -3.89 -4.33
C LEU A 16 2.66 -5.33 -4.58
N TYR A 17 2.67 -6.17 -3.55
CA TYR A 17 2.24 -7.56 -3.65
C TYR A 17 0.76 -7.66 -4.04
N ILE A 18 -0.12 -6.89 -3.40
CA ILE A 18 -1.55 -6.87 -3.74
C ILE A 18 -1.75 -6.46 -5.20
N LEU A 19 -1.12 -5.35 -5.62
CA LEU A 19 -1.20 -4.87 -7.01
C LEU A 19 -0.72 -5.93 -8.01
N ASN A 20 0.42 -6.57 -7.72
CA ASN A 20 0.97 -7.65 -8.54
C ASN A 20 0.05 -8.88 -8.60
N ARG A 21 -0.64 -9.22 -7.50
CA ARG A 21 -1.56 -10.37 -7.44
C ARG A 21 -2.88 -10.12 -8.16
N ILE A 22 -3.34 -8.87 -8.22
CA ILE A 22 -4.59 -8.49 -8.91
C ILE A 22 -4.42 -8.59 -10.43
N ASN A 23 -3.24 -8.22 -10.96
CA ASN A 23 -2.89 -8.35 -12.38
C ASN A 23 -3.93 -7.76 -13.35
N MET A 24 -4.62 -6.70 -12.92
CA MET A 24 -5.56 -5.90 -13.70
C MET A 24 -5.57 -4.46 -13.18
N PRO A 25 -5.99 -3.47 -13.98
CA PRO A 25 -6.20 -2.12 -13.48
C PRO A 25 -7.18 -2.13 -12.31
N ILE A 26 -6.85 -1.39 -11.26
CA ILE A 26 -7.65 -1.23 -10.05
C ILE A 26 -7.79 0.27 -9.73
N THR A 27 -8.94 0.68 -9.22
CA THR A 27 -9.16 2.06 -8.78
C THR A 27 -8.66 2.30 -7.36
N ASP A 28 -8.35 3.56 -7.03
CA ASP A 28 -7.98 4.00 -5.67
C ASP A 28 -8.99 3.53 -4.61
N GLU A 29 -10.28 3.57 -4.92
CA GLU A 29 -11.35 3.11 -4.04
C GLU A 29 -11.31 1.60 -3.79
N GLN A 30 -11.05 0.82 -4.84
CA GLN A 30 -10.98 -0.64 -4.75
C GLN A 30 -9.78 -1.09 -3.93
N ILE A 31 -8.59 -0.49 -4.14
CA ILE A 31 -7.42 -0.82 -3.31
C ILE A 31 -7.60 -0.35 -1.87
N SER A 32 -8.16 0.84 -1.66
CA SER A 32 -8.49 1.34 -0.31
C SER A 32 -9.42 0.39 0.43
N LYS A 33 -10.45 -0.11 -0.25
CA LYS A 33 -11.37 -1.09 0.32
C LYS A 33 -10.65 -2.38 0.71
N ILE A 34 -9.82 -2.95 -0.17
CA ILE A 34 -9.06 -4.19 0.13
C ILE A 34 -8.21 -4.00 1.39
N ILE A 35 -7.48 -2.89 1.46
CA ILE A 35 -6.56 -2.59 2.56
C ILE A 35 -7.30 -2.40 3.89
N LEU A 36 -8.39 -1.63 3.88
CA LEU A 36 -9.17 -1.31 5.08
C LEU A 36 -9.99 -2.52 5.57
N ASP A 37 -10.63 -3.27 4.67
CA ASP A 37 -11.42 -4.45 5.01
C ASP A 37 -10.54 -5.55 5.65
N ASN A 38 -9.29 -5.67 5.18
CA ASN A 38 -8.32 -6.62 5.73
C ASN A 38 -7.48 -6.04 6.89
N LYS A 39 -7.73 -4.80 7.31
CA LYS A 39 -7.01 -4.11 8.40
C LYS A 39 -5.48 -4.14 8.24
N LEU A 40 -5.00 -4.04 6.99
CA LEU A 40 -3.57 -4.13 6.68
C LEU A 40 -2.84 -2.84 7.10
N MET A 41 -3.45 -1.69 6.84
CA MET A 41 -2.99 -0.37 7.28
C MET A 41 -4.16 0.62 7.24
N ASN A 42 -3.99 1.79 7.85
CA ASN A 42 -5.01 2.84 7.79
C ASN A 42 -4.94 3.61 6.45
N TYR A 43 -6.01 4.35 6.16
CA TYR A 43 -6.17 5.09 4.91
C TYR A 43 -5.08 6.15 4.69
N PHE A 44 -4.64 6.85 5.74
CA PHE A 44 -3.63 7.89 5.62
C PHE A 44 -2.27 7.30 5.21
N TYR A 45 -1.86 6.19 5.84
CA TYR A 45 -0.63 5.50 5.45
C TYR A 45 -0.72 4.91 4.06
N LEU A 46 -1.86 4.30 3.70
CA LEU A 46 -2.07 3.82 2.33
C LEU A 46 -1.88 4.94 1.30
N ARG A 47 -2.51 6.10 1.53
CA ARG A 47 -2.41 7.23 0.60
C ARG A 47 -0.97 7.71 0.48
N GLN A 48 -0.31 7.94 1.60
CA GLN A 48 1.10 8.36 1.63
C GLN A 48 1.99 7.37 0.86
N TYR A 49 1.85 6.07 1.13
CA TYR A 49 2.72 5.07 0.51
C TYR A 49 2.43 4.88 -0.97
N LEU A 50 1.17 5.02 -1.42
CA LEU A 50 0.85 5.02 -2.84
C LEU A 50 1.46 6.24 -3.55
N ASP A 51 1.31 7.44 -2.98
CA ASP A 51 1.90 8.65 -3.56
C ASP A 51 3.44 8.50 -3.66
N GLU A 52 4.11 8.00 -2.60
CA GLU A 52 5.56 7.73 -2.62
C GLU A 52 5.96 6.64 -3.63
N LEU A 53 5.16 5.59 -3.81
CA LEU A 53 5.42 4.52 -4.80
C LEU A 53 5.26 5.03 -6.24
N ILE A 54 4.31 5.93 -6.48
CA ILE A 54 4.10 6.57 -7.79
C ILE A 54 5.24 7.54 -8.12
N GLU A 55 5.72 8.32 -7.14
CA GLU A 55 6.83 9.24 -7.33
C GLU A 55 8.18 8.54 -7.57
N THR A 56 8.34 7.32 -7.07
CA THR A 56 9.61 6.55 -7.14
C THR A 56 9.65 5.47 -8.22
N GLY A 57 8.53 5.20 -8.90
CA GLY A 57 8.42 4.25 -10.02
C GLY A 57 8.74 4.86 -11.37
#